data_AF-A0A9E3X064-F1
#
_entry.id   AF-A0A9E3X064-F1
#
_cell.length_a   1.000
_cell.length_b   1.000
_cell.length_c   1.000
_cell.angle_alpha   90.00
_cell.angle_beta   90.00
_cell.angle_gamma   90.00
#
_symmetry.space_group_name_H-M   'P 1'
#
loop_
_entity.id
_entity.type
_entity.pdbx_description
1 polymer ?
#
loop_
_entity_poly.entity_id
_entity_poly.type
_entity_poly.pdbx_seq_one_letter_code
_entity_poly.pdbx_strand_id
1 'polypeptide(L)'
;MRASCSAQSARICLCVLLLLCVIWVSGCAGEESGNDQPAARPTPATVAGEEPVSAPTVATVSPLAVPLTGATATDVADSANTHAATLPDSPPIRYTYEVVATFPHDANAFTQGLLFDGDILYEGTGLYGESSLRRVELATGTVEQQIALPEQYFGEGIALIGDRIFQLTWREQTGFIFDKISFEQIGQFTYQTEGWGLTYDGSNLILSDGSDQLYTIDPTSMAVTDQVSVTYFDGADQQRKPLVRLNELEFINGEIFANIWQTNFIVRITPETGNVTGIIDLSGLLPAEDYTASTDVLNGIAYHPATDQLYVTGKKWPKLFEIRLIAEQ
;
A
#
# COMPACT_ATOMS: atom_id res chain seq x y z
N MET A 1 47.04 -18.72 37.61
CA MET A 1 47.21 -17.25 37.59
C MET A 1 47.75 -16.85 36.23
N ARG A 2 46.98 -16.01 35.49
CA ARG A 2 47.34 -15.02 34.45
C ARG A 2 48.45 -15.38 33.43
N ALA A 3 48.09 -15.54 32.15
CA ALA A 3 48.10 -14.50 31.09
C ALA A 3 49.38 -14.65 30.24
N SER A 4 49.46 -14.42 28.93
CA SER A 4 48.55 -13.90 27.90
C SER A 4 49.22 -14.18 26.56
N CYS A 5 48.43 -14.42 25.51
CA CYS A 5 48.86 -14.67 24.14
C CYS A 5 48.94 -13.33 23.37
N SER A 6 50.01 -13.11 22.61
CA SER A 6 50.02 -12.13 21.51
C SER A 6 50.96 -12.60 20.39
N ALA A 7 50.45 -12.61 19.16
CA ALA A 7 51.26 -12.56 17.95
C ALA A 7 50.47 -11.81 16.88
N GLN A 8 51.08 -10.73 16.43
CA GLN A 8 50.51 -9.66 15.64
C GLN A 8 50.73 -9.94 14.15
N SER A 9 49.68 -9.71 13.36
CA SER A 9 49.70 -9.81 11.90
C SER A 9 50.49 -8.65 11.27
N ALA A 10 51.32 -8.97 10.29
CA ALA A 10 51.89 -8.03 9.35
C ALA A 10 51.67 -8.57 7.94
N ARG A 11 51.09 -7.74 7.04
CA ARG A 11 51.49 -7.64 5.63
C ARG A 11 50.83 -6.43 4.96
N ILE A 12 51.67 -5.75 4.19
CA ILE A 12 51.55 -4.48 3.48
C ILE A 12 51.45 -4.79 1.97
N CYS A 13 50.69 -4.01 1.20
CA CYS A 13 50.94 -3.54 -0.19
C CYS A 13 49.65 -2.85 -0.69
N LEU A 14 49.53 -1.52 -0.83
CA LEU A 14 50.15 -0.53 -1.75
C LEU A 14 49.71 -0.64 -3.23
N CYS A 15 49.40 0.55 -3.81
CA CYS A 15 49.23 0.93 -5.23
C CYS A 15 47.78 0.83 -5.80
N VAL A 16 47.19 1.79 -6.55
CA VAL A 16 47.62 3.00 -7.30
C VAL A 16 46.41 3.93 -7.56
N LEU A 17 46.70 5.23 -7.74
CA LEU A 17 45.80 6.35 -8.09
C LEU A 17 45.86 6.71 -9.60
N LEU A 18 44.80 7.36 -10.11
CA LEU A 18 44.67 8.19 -11.35
C LEU A 18 44.48 7.41 -12.68
N LEU A 19 43.56 7.75 -13.60
CA LEU A 19 43.48 9.01 -14.37
C LEU A 19 42.18 9.10 -15.22
N LEU A 20 41.77 10.34 -15.50
CA LEU A 20 40.77 10.77 -16.49
C LEU A 20 41.20 10.46 -17.94
N CYS A 21 40.23 10.22 -18.83
CA CYS A 21 40.41 10.50 -20.26
C CYS A 21 39.08 10.93 -20.92
N VAL A 22 39.12 12.13 -21.49
CA VAL A 22 38.12 12.76 -22.36
C VAL A 22 38.38 12.26 -23.79
N ILE A 23 37.34 11.86 -24.53
CA ILE A 23 37.40 11.82 -26.01
C ILE A 23 36.13 12.46 -26.57
N TRP A 24 36.37 13.56 -27.28
CA TRP A 24 35.49 14.16 -28.28
C TRP A 24 35.56 13.36 -29.59
N VAL A 25 34.42 13.16 -30.25
CA VAL A 25 34.37 13.04 -31.72
C VAL A 25 33.19 13.87 -32.22
N SER A 26 33.49 14.80 -33.12
CA SER A 26 32.53 15.63 -33.86
C SER A 26 32.20 15.00 -35.22
N GLY A 27 30.97 15.26 -35.70
CA GLY A 27 30.66 15.51 -37.12
C GLY A 27 30.10 14.35 -37.92
N CYS A 28 28.85 14.45 -38.39
CA CYS A 28 28.52 15.11 -39.66
C CYS A 28 27.00 15.10 -39.93
N ALA A 29 26.59 16.13 -40.67
CA ALA A 29 25.24 16.52 -41.03
C ALA A 29 24.57 15.61 -42.07
N GLY A 30 23.24 15.66 -42.09
CA GLY A 30 22.37 15.24 -43.18
C GLY A 30 20.98 15.84 -42.99
N GLU A 31 20.73 16.98 -43.62
CA GLU A 31 19.41 17.62 -43.81
C GLU A 31 18.60 16.89 -44.89
N GLU A 32 17.28 16.80 -44.70
CA GLU A 32 16.21 16.94 -45.70
C GLU A 32 14.86 16.74 -44.95
N SER A 33 14.18 17.81 -44.54
CA SER A 33 13.11 18.52 -45.25
C SER A 33 11.92 17.63 -45.66
N GLY A 34 10.82 17.72 -44.92
CA GLY A 34 9.56 17.05 -45.24
C GLY A 34 8.44 17.46 -44.29
N ASN A 35 7.91 18.66 -44.55
CA ASN A 35 6.78 19.30 -43.88
C ASN A 35 5.47 18.56 -44.19
N ASP A 36 4.80 17.99 -43.19
CA ASP A 36 3.37 17.67 -43.26
C ASP A 36 2.72 17.79 -41.87
N GLN A 37 2.10 18.95 -41.64
CA GLN A 37 1.14 19.21 -40.57
C GLN A 37 -0.29 19.09 -41.13
N PRO A 38 -1.32 18.93 -40.29
CA PRO A 38 -2.29 17.86 -40.42
C PRO A 38 -3.55 18.31 -41.19
N ALA A 39 -4.14 17.37 -41.93
CA ALA A 39 -5.43 17.56 -42.55
C ALA A 39 -6.52 17.79 -41.48
N ALA A 40 -7.30 18.84 -41.71
CA ALA A 40 -8.38 19.29 -40.85
C ALA A 40 -9.56 18.28 -40.78
N ARG A 41 -10.04 18.16 -39.56
CA ARG A 41 -11.23 17.48 -39.03
C ARG A 41 -12.51 17.58 -39.90
N PRO A 42 -13.26 16.48 -40.11
CA PRO A 42 -14.66 16.58 -40.52
C PRO A 42 -15.55 16.89 -39.31
N THR A 43 -16.48 17.81 -39.51
CA THR A 43 -17.54 18.23 -38.59
C THR A 43 -18.48 17.08 -38.21
N PRO A 44 -18.83 16.89 -36.93
CA PRO A 44 -19.99 16.11 -36.55
C PRO A 44 -21.27 16.92 -36.80
N ALA A 45 -22.26 16.26 -37.41
CA ALA A 45 -23.59 16.81 -37.63
C ALA A 45 -24.31 17.09 -36.30
N THR A 46 -24.97 18.25 -36.24
CA THR A 46 -25.91 18.63 -35.20
C THR A 46 -27.11 17.69 -35.23
N VAL A 47 -27.28 16.86 -34.20
CA VAL A 47 -28.55 16.16 -33.92
C VAL A 47 -29.30 16.95 -32.85
N ALA A 48 -30.57 17.18 -33.16
CA ALA A 48 -31.52 17.95 -32.38
C ALA A 48 -31.84 17.28 -31.03
N GLY A 49 -32.36 18.10 -30.11
CA GLY A 49 -32.55 17.75 -28.71
C GLY A 49 -33.56 16.64 -28.46
N GLU A 50 -33.28 15.89 -27.39
CA GLU A 50 -34.27 15.11 -26.65
C GLU A 50 -34.48 15.78 -25.29
N GLU A 51 -35.76 15.98 -24.99
CA GLU A 51 -36.31 16.62 -23.81
C GLU A 51 -36.09 15.80 -22.53
N PRO A 52 -36.06 16.43 -21.34
CA PRO A 52 -35.84 15.73 -20.08
C PRO A 52 -37.07 14.90 -19.69
N VAL A 53 -36.83 13.59 -19.48
CA VAL A 53 -37.82 12.66 -18.96
C VAL A 53 -38.11 12.97 -17.49
N SER A 54 -39.38 13.09 -17.17
CA SER A 54 -39.96 13.52 -15.90
C SER A 54 -39.68 12.52 -14.78
N ALA A 55 -39.20 13.02 -13.63
CA ALA A 55 -39.11 12.24 -12.40
C ALA A 55 -40.51 11.94 -11.83
N PRO A 56 -40.78 10.73 -11.28
CA PRO A 56 -42.05 10.45 -10.64
C PRO A 56 -42.11 11.11 -9.25
N THR A 57 -43.15 11.91 -9.04
CA THR A 57 -43.54 12.48 -7.76
C THR A 57 -44.00 11.36 -6.82
N VAL A 58 -43.24 11.11 -5.75
CA VAL A 58 -43.72 10.28 -4.63
C VAL A 58 -44.27 11.21 -3.56
N ALA A 59 -45.54 11.00 -3.25
CA ALA A 59 -46.35 11.78 -2.32
C ALA A 59 -45.78 11.73 -0.89
N THR A 60 -45.69 12.91 -0.27
CA THR A 60 -45.45 13.10 1.16
C THR A 60 -46.67 12.62 1.95
N VAL A 61 -46.46 11.63 2.81
CA VAL A 61 -47.45 11.20 3.80
C VAL A 61 -47.22 12.00 5.08
N SER A 62 -48.13 12.93 5.38
CA SER A 62 -48.18 13.62 6.67
C SER A 62 -48.50 12.63 7.80
N PRO A 63 -47.77 12.64 8.92
CA PRO A 63 -48.19 11.87 10.09
C PRO A 63 -49.32 12.59 10.84
N LEU A 64 -50.35 11.81 11.18
CA LEU A 64 -51.44 12.18 12.08
C LEU A 64 -50.90 12.46 13.48
N ALA A 65 -51.19 13.66 13.99
CA ALA A 65 -50.95 14.04 15.37
C ALA A 65 -51.96 13.34 16.30
N VAL A 66 -51.46 12.65 17.33
CA VAL A 66 -52.23 12.15 18.48
C VAL A 66 -51.93 13.05 19.67
N PRO A 67 -52.91 13.55 20.43
CA PRO A 67 -52.64 14.40 21.59
C PRO A 67 -52.24 13.51 22.78
N LEU A 68 -51.09 13.79 23.38
CA LEU A 68 -50.71 13.26 24.69
C LEU A 68 -51.02 14.32 25.74
N THR A 69 -52.01 14.02 26.57
CA THR A 69 -52.39 14.80 27.75
C THR A 69 -51.35 14.66 28.86
N GLY A 70 -50.90 15.82 29.35
CA GLY A 70 -50.38 16.14 30.68
C GLY A 70 -49.78 15.04 31.56
N ALA A 71 -48.46 15.13 31.78
CA ALA A 71 -47.82 14.72 33.01
C ALA A 71 -46.83 15.82 33.45
N THR A 72 -46.88 16.11 34.74
CA THR A 72 -46.24 17.22 35.45
C THR A 72 -44.71 17.19 35.38
N ALA A 73 -44.13 18.38 35.14
CA ALA A 73 -42.70 18.63 35.31
C ALA A 73 -42.28 18.37 36.76
N THR A 74 -41.34 17.45 36.94
CA THR A 74 -40.49 17.38 38.13
C THR A 74 -39.05 17.41 37.65
N ASP A 75 -38.32 18.40 38.14
CA ASP A 75 -36.89 18.58 37.92
C ASP A 75 -36.12 17.33 38.35
N VAL A 76 -35.37 16.76 37.41
CA VAL A 76 -34.19 15.94 37.72
C VAL A 76 -33.06 16.43 36.85
N ALA A 77 -32.09 17.06 37.51
CA ALA A 77 -30.85 17.54 36.93
C ALA A 77 -30.03 16.39 36.34
N ASP A 78 -29.52 16.66 35.13
CA ASP A 78 -28.15 16.46 34.68
C ASP A 78 -27.37 15.24 35.22
N SER A 79 -27.15 14.25 34.34
CA SER A 79 -25.91 13.48 34.19
C SER A 79 -26.07 12.45 33.06
N ALA A 80 -26.19 12.91 31.82
CA ALA A 80 -26.00 12.05 30.64
C ALA A 80 -24.52 12.11 30.23
N ASN A 81 -23.63 11.56 31.07
CA ASN A 81 -22.26 11.25 30.69
C ASN A 81 -22.13 9.74 30.54
N THR A 82 -22.75 9.19 29.49
CA THR A 82 -22.35 7.87 28.98
C THR A 82 -21.05 8.06 28.21
N HIS A 83 -19.94 8.19 28.94
CA HIS A 83 -18.67 7.72 28.39
C HIS A 83 -18.89 6.26 28.02
N ALA A 84 -18.92 5.97 26.72
CA ALA A 84 -18.69 4.61 26.26
C ALA A 84 -17.41 4.16 26.94
N ALA A 85 -17.52 3.21 27.86
CA ALA A 85 -16.37 2.73 28.60
C ALA A 85 -15.39 2.14 27.59
N THR A 86 -14.32 2.87 27.30
CA THR A 86 -13.19 2.38 26.54
C THR A 86 -12.74 1.11 27.26
N LEU A 87 -12.79 -0.03 26.57
CA LEU A 87 -12.22 -1.26 27.11
C LEU A 87 -10.78 -0.97 27.54
N PRO A 88 -10.32 -1.53 28.67
CA PRO A 88 -8.94 -1.30 29.12
C PRO A 88 -7.97 -1.70 28.01
N ASP A 89 -6.94 -0.89 27.82
CA ASP A 89 -5.87 -1.19 26.88
C ASP A 89 -5.29 -2.57 27.19
N SER A 90 -5.18 -3.41 26.16
CA SER A 90 -4.62 -4.75 26.24
C SER A 90 -3.47 -4.88 25.24
N PRO A 91 -2.44 -5.66 25.55
CA PRO A 91 -1.38 -5.93 24.59
C PRO A 91 -1.92 -6.61 23.32
N PRO A 92 -1.35 -6.33 22.14
CA PRO A 92 -1.74 -6.99 20.90
C PRO A 92 -1.64 -8.52 21.00
N ILE A 93 -2.59 -9.22 20.39
CA ILE A 93 -2.53 -10.68 20.25
C ILE A 93 -1.35 -11.03 19.35
N ARG A 94 -0.52 -11.98 19.76
CA ARG A 94 0.58 -12.48 18.93
C ARG A 94 0.12 -13.63 18.05
N TYR A 95 0.55 -13.60 16.81
CA TYR A 95 0.32 -14.64 15.82
C TYR A 95 1.67 -15.08 15.26
N THR A 96 1.79 -16.38 15.04
CA THR A 96 2.74 -16.97 14.10
C THR A 96 1.99 -17.44 12.85
N TYR A 97 2.63 -18.22 11.99
CA TYR A 97 2.09 -18.67 10.72
C TYR A 97 2.29 -20.16 10.47
N GLU A 98 1.40 -20.71 9.65
CA GLU A 98 1.56 -21.96 8.92
C GLU A 98 1.66 -21.62 7.42
N VAL A 99 2.68 -22.14 6.73
CA VAL A 99 2.76 -22.03 5.26
C VAL A 99 1.80 -23.05 4.66
N VAL A 100 0.79 -22.57 3.92
CA VAL A 100 -0.22 -23.41 3.25
C VAL A 100 0.27 -23.79 1.85
N ALA A 101 0.84 -22.83 1.13
CA ALA A 101 1.39 -23.02 -0.21
C ALA A 101 2.56 -22.06 -0.46
N THR A 102 3.37 -22.38 -1.48
CA THR A 102 4.50 -21.57 -1.91
C THR A 102 4.47 -21.46 -3.43
N PHE A 103 4.64 -20.24 -3.92
CA PHE A 103 4.58 -19.88 -5.33
C PHE A 103 5.90 -19.23 -5.77
N PRO A 104 6.30 -19.36 -7.05
CA PRO A 104 7.42 -18.60 -7.58
C PRO A 104 7.14 -17.09 -7.54
N HIS A 105 8.17 -16.30 -7.26
CA HIS A 105 8.12 -14.85 -7.34
C HIS A 105 9.37 -14.32 -8.06
N ASP A 106 9.25 -13.22 -8.78
CA ASP A 106 10.37 -12.62 -9.52
C ASP A 106 11.41 -12.06 -8.54
N ALA A 107 12.58 -12.69 -8.48
CA ALA A 107 13.68 -12.26 -7.61
C ALA A 107 14.30 -10.90 -8.00
N ASN A 108 13.88 -10.29 -9.11
CA ASN A 108 14.25 -8.92 -9.47
C ASN A 108 13.21 -7.88 -9.01
N ALA A 109 11.99 -8.31 -8.64
CA ALA A 109 10.93 -7.41 -8.21
C ALA A 109 11.23 -6.80 -6.84
N PHE A 110 11.39 -5.48 -6.78
CA PHE A 110 11.46 -4.77 -5.51
C PHE A 110 10.04 -4.42 -5.06
N THR A 111 9.31 -5.41 -4.56
CA THR A 111 7.88 -5.33 -4.21
C THR A 111 7.57 -4.17 -3.24
N GLN A 112 6.64 -3.31 -3.63
CA GLN A 112 6.19 -2.17 -2.83
C GLN A 112 4.67 -2.07 -2.66
N GLY A 113 3.89 -2.80 -3.46
CA GLY A 113 2.47 -3.00 -3.24
C GLY A 113 2.02 -4.32 -3.87
N LEU A 114 1.08 -5.00 -3.24
CA LEU A 114 0.59 -6.30 -3.69
C LEU A 114 -0.91 -6.40 -3.40
N LEU A 115 -1.73 -6.82 -4.36
CA LEU A 115 -3.17 -7.03 -4.11
C LEU A 115 -3.79 -8.05 -5.08
N PHE A 116 -4.94 -8.60 -4.71
CA PHE A 116 -5.77 -9.42 -5.59
C PHE A 116 -6.98 -8.66 -6.14
N ASP A 117 -7.33 -8.92 -7.41
CA ASP A 117 -8.66 -8.67 -8.00
C ASP A 117 -9.24 -9.99 -8.51
N GLY A 118 -10.04 -10.66 -7.68
CA GLY A 118 -10.34 -12.08 -7.90
C GLY A 118 -9.04 -12.88 -7.97
N ASP A 119 -8.90 -13.76 -8.97
CA ASP A 119 -7.70 -14.61 -9.12
C ASP A 119 -6.48 -13.88 -9.70
N ILE A 120 -6.59 -12.58 -10.02
CA ILE A 120 -5.50 -11.80 -10.63
C ILE A 120 -4.66 -11.13 -9.55
N LEU A 121 -3.36 -11.39 -9.55
CA LEU A 121 -2.39 -10.71 -8.68
C LEU A 121 -1.85 -9.46 -9.39
N TYR A 122 -1.93 -8.32 -8.71
CA TYR A 122 -1.26 -7.09 -9.12
C TYR A 122 -0.10 -6.78 -8.20
N GLU A 123 0.98 -6.24 -8.77
CA GLU A 123 2.18 -5.88 -8.03
C GLU A 123 2.71 -4.51 -8.49
N GLY A 124 2.97 -3.62 -7.53
CA GLY A 124 3.75 -2.41 -7.71
C GLY A 124 5.20 -2.66 -7.30
N THR A 125 6.15 -2.36 -8.18
CA THR A 125 7.59 -2.49 -7.90
C THR A 125 8.29 -1.15 -7.85
N GLY A 126 9.30 -1.04 -6.98
CA GLY A 126 10.14 0.12 -6.80
C GLY A 126 11.47 0.07 -7.55
N LEU A 127 12.37 1.00 -7.15
CA LEU A 127 13.68 1.34 -7.74
C LEU A 127 13.59 2.31 -8.93
N TYR A 128 14.35 3.41 -8.86
CA TYR A 128 14.44 4.40 -9.94
C TYR A 128 14.93 3.74 -11.23
N GLY A 129 14.20 3.96 -12.33
CA GLY A 129 14.49 3.33 -13.63
C GLY A 129 14.01 1.88 -13.79
N GLU A 130 13.53 1.23 -12.72
CA GLU A 130 13.05 -0.17 -12.75
C GLU A 130 11.60 -0.32 -12.23
N SER A 131 11.01 0.76 -11.72
CA SER A 131 9.68 0.76 -11.14
C SER A 131 8.60 0.43 -12.17
N SER A 132 7.62 -0.37 -11.78
CA SER A 132 6.57 -0.83 -12.69
C SER A 132 5.27 -1.16 -11.96
N LEU A 133 4.17 -1.16 -12.70
CA LEU A 133 2.93 -1.84 -12.35
C LEU A 133 2.86 -3.14 -13.15
N ARG A 134 2.53 -4.26 -12.47
CA ARG A 134 2.51 -5.60 -13.05
C ARG A 134 1.19 -6.30 -12.76
N ARG A 135 0.77 -7.11 -13.71
CA ARG A 135 -0.22 -8.19 -13.54
C ARG A 135 0.54 -9.51 -13.61
N VAL A 136 0.34 -10.37 -12.63
CA VAL A 136 1.13 -11.59 -12.41
C VAL A 136 0.22 -12.80 -12.29
N GLU A 137 0.58 -13.89 -12.96
CA GLU A 137 -0.05 -15.19 -12.74
C GLU A 137 0.52 -15.84 -11.48
N LEU A 138 -0.30 -15.96 -10.42
CA LEU A 138 0.13 -16.49 -9.11
C LEU A 138 0.83 -17.86 -9.21
N ALA A 139 0.28 -18.80 -9.98
CA ALA A 139 0.75 -20.17 -10.02
C ALA A 139 2.19 -20.31 -10.54
N THR A 140 2.60 -19.41 -11.45
CA THR A 140 3.89 -19.50 -12.15
C THR A 140 4.83 -18.35 -11.80
N GLY A 141 4.32 -17.25 -11.24
CA GLY A 141 5.06 -15.99 -11.06
C GLY A 141 5.29 -15.25 -12.38
N THR A 142 4.64 -15.66 -13.47
CA THR A 142 4.83 -15.03 -14.79
C THR A 142 4.16 -13.67 -14.82
N VAL A 143 4.90 -12.63 -15.22
CA VAL A 143 4.36 -11.31 -15.50
C VAL A 143 3.59 -11.36 -16.83
N GLU A 144 2.26 -11.29 -16.77
CA GLU A 144 1.38 -11.34 -17.93
C GLU A 144 1.31 -10.00 -18.67
N GLN A 145 1.39 -8.90 -17.91
CA GLN A 145 1.35 -7.53 -18.41
C GLN A 145 2.10 -6.61 -17.45
N GLN A 146 2.80 -5.61 -17.98
CA GLN A 146 3.47 -4.60 -17.18
C GLN A 146 3.53 -3.26 -17.88
N ILE A 147 3.58 -2.18 -17.10
CA ILE A 147 3.97 -0.85 -17.56
C ILE A 147 5.06 -0.29 -16.65
N ALA A 148 6.12 0.25 -17.25
CA ALA A 148 7.17 0.93 -16.52
C ALA A 148 6.72 2.34 -16.12
N LEU A 149 7.08 2.77 -14.91
CA LEU A 149 6.99 4.16 -14.52
C LEU A 149 8.14 4.94 -15.17
N PRO A 150 7.98 6.26 -15.43
CA PRO A 150 9.10 7.09 -15.87
C PRO A 150 10.27 7.03 -14.88
N GLU A 151 11.50 7.02 -15.38
CA GLU A 151 12.71 6.67 -14.60
C GLU A 151 12.93 7.53 -13.35
N GLN A 152 12.41 8.76 -13.34
CA GLN A 152 12.51 9.68 -12.20
C GLN A 152 11.60 9.31 -11.01
N TYR A 153 10.70 8.34 -11.17
CA TYR A 153 9.78 7.91 -10.12
C TYR A 153 10.22 6.57 -9.54
N PHE A 154 10.17 6.49 -8.21
CA PHE A 154 10.28 5.25 -7.48
C PHE A 154 8.87 4.80 -7.12
N GLY A 155 8.39 3.74 -7.75
CA GLY A 155 7.05 3.18 -7.54
C GLY A 155 6.90 2.57 -6.15
N GLU A 156 5.75 2.80 -5.54
CA GLU A 156 5.44 2.34 -4.18
C GLU A 156 4.09 1.57 -4.18
N GLY A 157 3.35 1.62 -3.07
CA GLY A 157 2.10 0.91 -2.84
C GLY A 157 1.04 1.14 -3.92
N ILE A 158 0.24 0.09 -4.16
CA ILE A 158 -0.86 0.10 -5.12
C ILE A 158 -2.18 -0.21 -4.42
N ALA A 159 -3.28 0.34 -4.94
CA ALA A 159 -4.63 -0.01 -4.52
C ALA A 159 -5.58 -0.04 -5.72
N LEU A 160 -6.65 -0.83 -5.62
CA LEU A 160 -7.62 -1.01 -6.69
C LEU A 160 -8.99 -0.45 -6.28
N ILE A 161 -9.61 0.35 -7.15
CA ILE A 161 -11.00 0.79 -7.00
C ILE A 161 -11.72 0.63 -8.34
N GLY A 162 -12.57 -0.39 -8.43
CA GLY A 162 -13.31 -0.73 -9.64
C GLY A 162 -12.35 -1.13 -10.78
N ASP A 163 -12.28 -0.30 -11.81
CA ASP A 163 -11.42 -0.53 -12.98
C ASP A 163 -10.13 0.32 -12.97
N ARG A 164 -9.80 0.93 -11.81
CA ARG A 164 -8.68 1.85 -11.67
C ARG A 164 -7.67 1.34 -10.65
N ILE A 165 -6.40 1.25 -11.05
CA ILE A 165 -5.28 1.00 -10.16
C ILE A 165 -4.61 2.33 -9.82
N PHE A 166 -4.46 2.59 -8.53
CA PHE A 166 -3.73 3.72 -7.99
C PHE A 166 -2.34 3.23 -7.60
N GLN A 167 -1.30 3.97 -7.97
CA GLN A 167 0.07 3.65 -7.55
C GLN A 167 0.74 4.90 -7.02
N LEU A 168 1.26 4.81 -5.80
CA LEU A 168 2.07 5.86 -5.19
C LEU A 168 3.48 5.88 -5.76
N THR A 169 4.18 6.97 -5.53
CA THR A 169 5.63 7.03 -5.61
C THR A 169 6.25 7.47 -4.28
N TRP A 170 7.53 7.21 -4.09
CA TRP A 170 8.18 7.38 -2.79
C TRP A 170 8.24 8.84 -2.33
N ARG A 171 9.03 9.66 -3.00
CA ARG A 171 9.36 11.04 -2.56
C ARG A 171 8.76 12.10 -3.43
N GLU A 172 8.22 11.71 -4.58
CA GLU A 172 7.85 12.64 -5.64
C GLU A 172 6.44 13.22 -5.42
N GLN A 173 5.76 12.85 -4.33
CA GLN A 173 4.46 13.41 -3.94
C GLN A 173 3.42 13.33 -5.06
N THR A 174 3.54 12.29 -5.88
CA THR A 174 2.77 12.08 -7.10
C THR A 174 2.28 10.65 -7.10
N GLY A 175 0.98 10.46 -7.30
CA GLY A 175 0.38 9.16 -7.55
C GLY A 175 -0.14 9.08 -8.97
N PHE A 176 -0.09 7.88 -9.56
CA PHE A 176 -0.63 7.60 -10.88
C PHE A 176 -1.93 6.81 -10.78
N ILE A 177 -2.81 7.02 -11.76
CA ILE A 177 -4.04 6.26 -11.91
C ILE A 177 -3.98 5.57 -13.27
N PHE A 178 -4.08 4.24 -13.26
CA PHE A 178 -4.06 3.40 -14.46
C PHE A 178 -5.41 2.72 -14.66
N ASP A 179 -5.79 2.55 -15.92
CA ASP A 179 -6.84 1.58 -16.28
C ASP A 179 -6.35 0.16 -16.01
N LYS A 180 -7.11 -0.65 -15.28
CA LYS A 180 -6.64 -1.97 -14.82
C LYS A 180 -6.48 -3.01 -15.94
N ILE A 181 -7.11 -2.79 -17.09
CA ILE A 181 -7.09 -3.71 -18.23
C ILE A 181 -5.95 -3.33 -19.17
N SER A 182 -5.88 -2.07 -19.59
CA SER A 182 -4.89 -1.62 -20.58
C SER A 182 -3.57 -1.18 -19.96
N PHE A 183 -3.54 -0.87 -18.66
CA PHE A 183 -2.45 -0.16 -17.97
C PHE A 183 -2.17 1.24 -18.54
N GLU A 184 -3.11 1.80 -19.32
CA GLU A 184 -3.00 3.20 -19.74
C GLU A 184 -3.10 4.11 -18.52
N GLN A 185 -2.17 5.06 -18.41
CA GLN A 185 -2.24 6.09 -17.39
C GLN A 185 -3.40 7.05 -17.72
N ILE A 186 -4.47 6.96 -16.93
CA ILE A 186 -5.70 7.75 -17.10
C ILE A 186 -5.77 8.96 -16.15
N GLY A 187 -4.83 9.09 -15.23
CA GLY A 187 -4.78 10.22 -14.32
C GLY A 187 -3.53 10.27 -13.46
N GLN A 188 -3.47 11.33 -12.66
CA GLN A 188 -2.47 11.54 -11.63
C GLN A 188 -3.09 12.31 -10.46
N PHE A 189 -2.51 12.16 -9.28
CA PHE A 189 -2.90 12.90 -8.09
C PHE A 189 -1.65 13.27 -7.27
N THR A 190 -1.82 14.14 -6.28
CA THR A 190 -0.72 14.57 -5.41
C THR A 190 -1.11 14.40 -3.94
N TYR A 191 -0.10 14.23 -3.11
CA TYR A 191 -0.21 14.13 -1.65
C TYR A 191 0.97 14.88 -1.01
N GLN A 192 0.92 15.14 0.30
CA GLN A 192 1.82 16.08 0.97
C GLN A 192 2.86 15.39 1.89
N THR A 193 3.04 14.08 1.73
CA THR A 193 3.95 13.21 2.52
C THR A 193 4.87 12.42 1.59
N GLU A 194 5.73 11.54 2.11
CA GLU A 194 6.19 10.40 1.30
C GLU A 194 4.99 9.46 1.02
N GLY A 195 5.11 8.57 0.02
CA GLY A 195 4.15 7.50 -0.23
C GLY A 195 4.82 6.14 -0.06
N TRP A 196 4.27 5.27 0.79
CA TRP A 196 4.82 3.93 1.04
C TRP A 196 3.76 2.88 0.69
N GLY A 197 2.90 2.48 1.62
CA GLY A 197 1.79 1.56 1.36
C GLY A 197 0.51 2.28 0.96
N LEU A 198 -0.33 1.60 0.19
CA LEU A 198 -1.66 2.06 -0.20
C LEU A 198 -2.62 0.87 -0.14
N THR A 199 -3.80 1.04 0.45
CA THR A 199 -4.88 0.03 0.35
C THR A 199 -6.23 0.74 0.23
N TYR A 200 -7.31 -0.02 0.06
CA TYR A 200 -8.68 0.50 -0.07
C TYR A 200 -9.59 -0.15 0.97
N ASP A 201 -10.22 0.65 1.83
CA ASP A 201 -11.08 0.16 2.93
C ASP A 201 -12.52 -0.19 2.48
N GLY A 202 -12.80 -0.10 1.18
CA GLY A 202 -14.15 -0.20 0.60
C GLY A 202 -14.87 1.13 0.43
N SER A 203 -14.30 2.23 0.92
CA SER A 203 -14.81 3.60 0.80
C SER A 203 -13.72 4.61 0.44
N ASN A 204 -12.56 4.57 1.11
CA ASN A 204 -11.44 5.49 0.98
C ASN A 204 -10.13 4.72 0.73
N LEU A 205 -9.18 5.43 0.12
CA LEU A 205 -7.80 4.98 0.06
C LEU A 205 -7.13 5.27 1.41
N ILE A 206 -6.29 4.35 1.88
CA ILE A 206 -5.48 4.53 3.09
C ILE A 206 -4.00 4.47 2.71
N LEU A 207 -3.26 5.52 3.06
CA LEU A 207 -1.84 5.68 2.75
C LEU A 207 -0.99 5.59 4.03
N SER A 208 0.13 4.87 3.96
CA SER A 208 1.24 4.98 4.92
C SER A 208 2.42 5.72 4.28
N ASP A 209 3.26 6.34 5.10
CA ASP A 209 4.42 7.12 4.66
C ASP A 209 5.72 6.77 5.44
N GLY A 210 5.72 5.65 6.15
CA GLY A 210 6.81 5.24 7.03
C GLY A 210 6.82 5.91 8.41
N SER A 211 5.94 6.89 8.67
CA SER A 211 5.72 7.44 10.02
C SER A 211 4.82 6.50 10.84
N ASP A 212 4.29 7.01 11.95
CA ASP A 212 3.22 6.36 12.72
C ASP A 212 1.82 6.75 12.23
N GLN A 213 1.68 7.53 11.17
CA GLN A 213 0.38 7.99 10.68
C GLN A 213 -0.14 7.11 9.54
N LEU A 214 -1.45 6.92 9.52
CA LEU A 214 -2.21 6.49 8.35
C LEU A 214 -3.08 7.64 7.89
N TYR A 215 -3.11 7.88 6.58
CA TYR A 215 -3.83 8.99 5.95
C TYR A 215 -5.00 8.47 5.14
N THR A 216 -6.19 9.00 5.41
CA THR A 216 -7.40 8.69 4.65
C THR A 216 -7.50 9.64 3.46
N ILE A 217 -7.62 9.09 2.25
CA ILE A 217 -7.71 9.84 0.99
C ILE A 217 -9.06 9.55 0.34
N ASP A 218 -9.82 10.61 0.07
CA ASP A 218 -11.08 10.51 -0.67
C ASP A 218 -10.82 10.15 -2.15
N PRO A 219 -11.39 9.05 -2.68
CA PRO A 219 -11.04 8.53 -4.00
C PRO A 219 -11.63 9.33 -5.17
N THR A 220 -12.40 10.38 -4.89
CA THR A 220 -13.00 11.26 -5.92
C THR A 220 -12.22 12.56 -6.07
N SER A 221 -11.94 13.21 -4.94
CA SER A 221 -11.23 14.49 -4.86
C SER A 221 -9.71 14.34 -4.74
N MET A 222 -9.23 13.14 -4.37
CA MET A 222 -7.83 12.85 -4.03
C MET A 222 -7.29 13.68 -2.86
N ALA A 223 -8.16 14.27 -2.06
CA ALA A 223 -7.76 15.02 -0.87
C ALA A 223 -7.54 14.07 0.31
N VAL A 224 -6.51 14.35 1.12
CA VAL A 224 -6.42 13.78 2.47
C VAL A 224 -7.54 14.37 3.30
N THR A 225 -8.42 13.52 3.81
CA THR A 225 -9.62 13.91 4.57
C THR A 225 -9.49 13.64 6.06
N ASP A 226 -8.63 12.71 6.46
CA ASP A 226 -8.39 12.37 7.86
C ASP A 226 -6.99 11.76 8.03
N GLN A 227 -6.54 11.67 9.28
CA GLN A 227 -5.33 10.94 9.66
C GLN A 227 -5.47 10.33 11.05
N VAL A 228 -4.84 9.18 11.26
CA VAL A 228 -4.83 8.49 12.55
C VAL A 228 -3.42 8.02 12.92
N SER A 229 -3.03 8.22 14.17
CA SER A 229 -1.76 7.74 14.70
C SER A 229 -1.89 6.27 15.13
N VAL A 230 -1.00 5.44 14.61
CA VAL A 230 -0.91 4.03 14.92
C VAL A 230 -0.12 3.83 16.20
N THR A 231 -0.77 3.19 17.18
CA THR A 231 -0.20 2.99 18.49
C THR A 231 -0.43 1.59 19.03
N TYR A 232 0.49 1.10 19.86
CA TYR A 232 0.37 -0.18 20.55
C TYR A 232 0.51 0.00 22.05
N PHE A 233 -0.08 -0.94 22.79
CA PHE A 233 0.05 -1.02 24.24
C PHE A 233 0.95 -2.22 24.58
N ASP A 234 2.07 -2.02 25.26
CA ASP A 234 3.00 -3.11 25.57
C ASP A 234 2.79 -3.74 26.97
N GLY A 235 1.86 -3.20 27.75
CA GLY A 235 1.55 -3.66 29.10
C GLY A 235 2.61 -3.30 30.14
N ALA A 236 3.70 -2.63 29.78
CA ALA A 236 4.77 -2.24 30.70
C ALA A 236 4.48 -0.89 31.36
N ASP A 237 3.94 0.07 30.61
CA ASP A 237 3.41 1.33 31.12
C ASP A 237 1.92 1.48 30.77
N GLN A 238 1.18 2.30 31.54
CA GLN A 238 -0.25 2.57 31.27
C GLN A 238 -0.42 3.57 30.11
N GLN A 239 0.45 3.53 29.11
CA GLN A 239 0.42 4.44 27.97
C GLN A 239 0.60 3.67 26.66
N ARG A 240 -0.05 4.15 25.61
CA ARG A 240 0.16 3.67 24.25
C ARG A 240 1.39 4.32 23.65
N LYS A 241 2.11 3.57 22.82
CA LYS A 241 3.36 3.98 22.16
C LYS A 241 3.14 4.08 20.65
N PRO A 242 3.69 5.09 19.98
CA PRO A 242 3.59 5.19 18.52
C PRO A 242 4.35 4.03 17.87
N LEU A 243 3.79 3.50 16.78
CA LEU A 243 4.41 2.47 15.94
C LEU A 243 4.77 3.08 14.58
N VAL A 244 6.07 3.29 14.35
CA VAL A 244 6.60 3.87 13.11
C VAL A 244 6.99 2.80 12.10
N ARG A 245 7.37 3.21 10.88
CA ARG A 245 7.82 2.36 9.76
C ARG A 245 6.72 1.49 9.18
N LEU A 246 5.48 1.97 9.22
CA LEU A 246 4.36 1.40 8.48
C LEU A 246 4.70 1.45 6.99
N ASN A 247 4.73 0.30 6.34
CA ASN A 247 5.07 0.17 4.92
C ASN A 247 3.84 -0.33 4.16
N GLU A 248 3.98 -1.37 3.35
CA GLU A 248 2.89 -1.92 2.56
C GLU A 248 1.66 -2.28 3.42
N LEU A 249 0.47 -2.03 2.86
CA LEU A 249 -0.82 -2.11 3.54
C LEU A 249 -1.77 -3.05 2.79
N GLU A 250 -2.61 -3.76 3.54
CA GLU A 250 -3.76 -4.48 2.99
C GLU A 250 -4.97 -4.38 3.92
N PHE A 251 -6.16 -4.11 3.38
CA PHE A 251 -7.39 -4.04 4.16
C PHE A 251 -8.10 -5.40 4.19
N ILE A 252 -8.19 -5.99 5.39
CA ILE A 252 -8.66 -7.36 5.59
C ILE A 252 -9.73 -7.35 6.67
N ASN A 253 -10.97 -7.67 6.29
CA ASN A 253 -12.08 -7.91 7.22
C ASN A 253 -12.28 -6.80 8.27
N GLY A 254 -12.10 -5.53 7.89
CA GLY A 254 -12.28 -4.38 8.78
C GLY A 254 -11.02 -3.90 9.50
N GLU A 255 -9.87 -4.54 9.27
CA GLU A 255 -8.58 -4.13 9.83
C GLU A 255 -7.58 -3.80 8.71
N ILE A 256 -6.64 -2.92 9.03
CA ILE A 256 -5.49 -2.65 8.17
C ILE A 256 -4.34 -3.53 8.63
N PHE A 257 -3.83 -4.35 7.72
CA PHE A 257 -2.60 -5.08 7.89
C PHE A 257 -1.47 -4.21 7.35
N ALA A 258 -0.37 -4.08 8.10
CA ALA A 258 0.76 -3.26 7.68
C ALA A 258 2.08 -4.00 7.90
N ASN A 259 2.92 -4.08 6.88
CA ASN A 259 4.33 -4.46 7.07
C ASN A 259 5.04 -3.39 7.91
N ILE A 260 5.94 -3.83 8.80
CA ILE A 260 6.85 -2.93 9.52
C ILE A 260 8.24 -3.00 8.89
N TRP A 261 8.67 -1.93 8.23
CA TRP A 261 9.89 -1.93 7.43
C TRP A 261 11.15 -2.27 8.26
N GLN A 262 12.01 -3.10 7.67
CA GLN A 262 13.21 -3.72 8.27
C GLN A 262 12.93 -4.72 9.41
N THR A 263 11.71 -5.24 9.48
CA THR A 263 11.37 -6.33 10.40
C THR A 263 10.70 -7.47 9.65
N ASN A 264 10.48 -8.60 10.34
CA ASN A 264 9.64 -9.68 9.84
C ASN A 264 8.22 -9.62 10.41
N PHE A 265 7.76 -8.44 10.85
CA PHE A 265 6.45 -8.29 11.46
C PHE A 265 5.44 -7.65 10.52
N ILE A 266 4.20 -8.14 10.61
CA ILE A 266 3.00 -7.46 10.15
C ILE A 266 2.17 -7.12 11.38
N VAL A 267 1.54 -5.94 11.39
CA VAL A 267 0.60 -5.55 12.45
C VAL A 267 -0.81 -5.47 11.92
N ARG A 268 -1.78 -5.78 12.78
CA ARG A 268 -3.21 -5.59 12.54
C ARG A 268 -3.65 -4.33 13.27
N ILE A 269 -4.31 -3.42 12.56
CA ILE A 269 -4.63 -2.08 13.03
C ILE A 269 -6.13 -1.84 12.84
N THR A 270 -6.79 -1.37 13.89
CA THR A 270 -8.17 -0.88 13.80
C THR A 270 -8.17 0.50 13.13
N PRO A 271 -8.80 0.68 11.95
CA PRO A 271 -8.71 1.91 11.18
C PRO A 271 -9.28 3.13 11.92
N GLU A 272 -10.32 2.96 12.75
CA GLU A 272 -10.99 4.06 13.45
C GLU A 272 -10.14 4.67 14.58
N THR A 273 -9.18 3.92 15.12
CA THR A 273 -8.43 4.31 16.32
C THR A 273 -6.93 4.29 16.14
N GLY A 274 -6.41 3.63 15.09
CA GLY A 274 -4.98 3.37 14.93
C GLY A 274 -4.44 2.36 15.94
N ASN A 275 -5.29 1.71 16.73
CA ASN A 275 -4.84 0.75 17.72
C ASN A 275 -4.34 -0.53 17.06
N VAL A 276 -3.12 -0.95 17.40
CA VAL A 276 -2.60 -2.27 17.05
C VAL A 276 -3.31 -3.33 17.88
N THR A 277 -4.03 -4.23 17.23
CA THR A 277 -4.80 -5.32 17.83
C THR A 277 -4.06 -6.66 17.77
N GLY A 278 -3.14 -6.80 16.81
CA GLY A 278 -2.35 -8.01 16.63
C GLY A 278 -0.98 -7.77 16.01
N ILE A 279 -0.05 -8.66 16.32
CA ILE A 279 1.30 -8.70 15.73
C ILE A 279 1.50 -10.10 15.15
N ILE A 280 1.86 -10.18 13.88
CA ILE A 280 2.14 -11.41 13.15
C ILE A 280 3.66 -11.48 12.96
N ASP A 281 4.29 -12.49 13.57
CA ASP A 281 5.73 -12.77 13.43
C ASP A 281 5.98 -13.74 12.28
N LEU A 282 6.56 -13.23 11.19
CA LEU A 282 6.95 -14.00 10.01
C LEU A 282 8.45 -14.33 10.00
N SER A 283 9.12 -14.29 11.15
CA SER A 283 10.53 -14.66 11.25
C SER A 283 10.75 -16.09 10.75
N GLY A 284 11.77 -16.25 9.89
CA GLY A 284 12.10 -17.53 9.27
C GLY A 284 11.22 -17.93 8.09
N LEU A 285 10.30 -17.08 7.62
CA LEU A 285 9.39 -17.41 6.52
C LEU A 285 10.14 -17.71 5.22
N LEU A 286 11.13 -16.89 4.86
CA LEU A 286 12.05 -17.21 3.77
C LEU A 286 13.15 -18.15 4.30
N PRO A 287 13.30 -19.37 3.75
CA PRO A 287 14.37 -20.28 4.14
C PRO A 287 15.77 -19.71 3.86
N ALA A 288 16.74 -20.04 4.71
CA ALA A 288 18.10 -19.51 4.63
C ALA A 288 18.77 -19.81 3.27
N GLU A 289 18.45 -20.95 2.67
CA GLU A 289 18.95 -21.38 1.36
C GLU A 289 18.44 -20.56 0.17
N ASP A 290 17.33 -19.84 0.32
CA ASP A 290 16.75 -19.00 -0.73
C ASP A 290 17.28 -17.56 -0.71
N TYR A 291 18.07 -17.19 0.31
CA TYR A 291 18.70 -15.88 0.37
C TYR A 291 19.84 -15.77 -0.65
N THR A 292 19.78 -14.70 -1.45
CA THR A 292 20.83 -14.29 -2.37
C THR A 292 21.42 -12.95 -1.93
N ALA A 293 22.50 -12.50 -2.59
CA ALA A 293 23.10 -11.20 -2.31
C ALA A 293 22.18 -10.01 -2.60
N SER A 294 21.13 -10.20 -3.41
CA SER A 294 20.15 -9.18 -3.79
C SER A 294 18.83 -9.28 -3.01
N THR A 295 18.62 -10.35 -2.25
CA THR A 295 17.41 -10.52 -1.43
C THR A 295 17.35 -9.43 -0.36
N ASP A 296 16.18 -8.83 -0.21
CA ASP A 296 15.94 -7.73 0.72
C ASP A 296 14.79 -8.11 1.68
N VAL A 297 14.11 -7.15 2.29
CA VAL A 297 13.21 -7.36 3.43
C VAL A 297 11.81 -7.87 3.02
N LEU A 298 11.10 -8.46 3.99
CA LEU A 298 9.65 -8.71 3.93
C LEU A 298 8.91 -7.42 3.55
N ASN A 299 8.05 -7.50 2.53
CA ASN A 299 7.15 -6.43 2.09
C ASN A 299 6.17 -6.95 1.01
N GLY A 300 4.89 -6.64 1.13
CA GLY A 300 3.83 -7.10 0.23
C GLY A 300 2.88 -8.07 0.93
N ILE A 301 1.61 -7.68 1.02
CA ILE A 301 0.53 -8.42 1.68
C ILE A 301 -0.66 -8.38 0.71
N ALA A 302 -1.19 -9.54 0.34
CA ALA A 302 -2.38 -9.59 -0.50
C ALA A 302 -3.40 -10.56 0.09
N TYR A 303 -4.67 -10.16 0.06
CA TYR A 303 -5.77 -10.96 0.59
C TYR A 303 -6.76 -11.31 -0.51
N HIS A 304 -7.16 -12.58 -0.57
CA HIS A 304 -8.16 -13.05 -1.50
C HIS A 304 -9.52 -13.24 -0.77
N PRO A 305 -10.47 -12.30 -0.88
CA PRO A 305 -11.66 -12.27 -0.02
C PRO A 305 -12.65 -13.41 -0.28
N ALA A 306 -12.66 -13.99 -1.49
CA ALA A 306 -13.59 -15.08 -1.81
C ALA A 306 -13.15 -16.43 -1.23
N THR A 307 -11.87 -16.60 -0.88
CA THR A 307 -11.31 -17.84 -0.34
C THR A 307 -10.70 -17.68 1.05
N ASP A 308 -10.67 -16.47 1.60
CA ASP A 308 -10.09 -16.14 2.90
C ASP A 308 -8.62 -16.56 2.99
N GLN A 309 -7.86 -16.27 1.93
CA GLN A 309 -6.44 -16.62 1.82
C GLN A 309 -5.56 -15.37 1.93
N LEU A 310 -4.52 -15.48 2.75
CA LEU A 310 -3.53 -14.42 2.97
C LEU A 310 -2.21 -14.80 2.32
N TYR A 311 -1.68 -13.88 1.53
CA TYR A 311 -0.43 -14.05 0.80
C TYR A 311 0.58 -12.99 1.21
N VAL A 312 1.83 -13.39 1.31
CA VAL A 312 2.94 -12.51 1.68
C VAL A 312 4.19 -12.82 0.86
N THR A 313 4.99 -11.80 0.58
CA THR A 313 6.29 -11.93 -0.09
C THR A 313 7.27 -10.88 0.44
N GLY A 314 8.36 -10.65 -0.29
CA GLY A 314 9.33 -9.62 0.04
C GLY A 314 10.08 -9.10 -1.18
N LYS A 315 10.81 -8.03 -0.92
CA LYS A 315 11.62 -7.32 -1.91
C LYS A 315 12.73 -8.26 -2.40
N LYS A 316 12.69 -8.58 -3.70
CA LYS A 316 13.62 -9.51 -4.36
C LYS A 316 13.62 -10.91 -3.73
N TRP A 317 12.47 -11.34 -3.20
CA TRP A 317 12.28 -12.72 -2.75
C TRP A 317 11.98 -13.60 -3.96
N PRO A 318 12.54 -14.82 -4.04
CA PRO A 318 12.22 -15.76 -5.12
C PRO A 318 10.88 -16.49 -4.90
N LYS A 319 10.17 -16.19 -3.81
CA LYS A 319 8.97 -16.90 -3.35
C LYS A 319 7.90 -15.96 -2.84
N LEU A 320 6.66 -16.32 -3.08
CA LEU A 320 5.45 -15.78 -2.46
C LEU A 320 4.77 -16.93 -1.69
N PHE A 321 4.25 -16.64 -0.51
CA PHE A 321 3.71 -17.65 0.40
C PHE A 321 2.24 -17.38 0.66
N GLU A 322 1.41 -18.41 0.55
CA GLU A 322 0.10 -18.43 1.22
C GLU A 322 0.33 -18.86 2.66
N ILE A 323 -0.20 -18.08 3.61
CA ILE A 323 -0.05 -18.34 5.04
C ILE A 323 -1.41 -18.40 5.74
N ARG A 324 -1.46 -19.18 6.80
CA ARG A 324 -2.54 -19.15 7.80
C ARG A 324 -2.00 -18.63 9.12
N LEU A 325 -2.71 -17.71 9.75
CA LEU A 325 -2.33 -17.18 11.05
C LEU A 325 -2.68 -18.17 12.17
N ILE A 326 -1.74 -18.38 13.09
CA ILE A 326 -1.92 -19.19 14.30
C ILE A 326 -1.69 -18.28 15.50
N ALA A 327 -2.71 -18.10 16.34
CA ALA A 327 -2.55 -17.33 17.57
C ALA A 327 -1.58 -18.06 18.53
N GLU A 328 -0.62 -17.32 19.07
CA GLU A 328 0.23 -17.80 20.15
C GLU A 328 -0.58 -17.88 21.44
N GLN A 329 -0.38 -18.96 22.21
CA GLN A 329 -1.05 -19.19 23.50
C GLN A 329 -0.32 -18.52 24.65
#